data_AF-A0A956EGN7-F1
#
_entry.id   AF-A0A956EGN7-F1
#
_cell.length_a   1.000
_cell.length_b   1.000
_cell.length_c   1.000
_cell.angle_alpha   90.00
_cell.angle_beta   90.00
_cell.angle_gamma   90.00
#
_symmetry.space_group_name_H-M   'P 1'
#
loop_
_entity.id
_entity.type
_entity.pdbx_description
1 polymer ?
#
loop_
_entity_poly.entity_id
_entity_poly.type
_entity_poly.pdbx_seq_one_letter_code
_entity_poly.pdbx_strand_id
1 'polypeptide(L)'
;MSSDIKLDGDTLTLEGNWAKVMCWDIHLDGPGRRISSSGQRRALVHDSGDALTINYNSDYPAGVRIKGAVDFAGNITAHGNITTQGSISVANDLSVGDDLTVTDDATIGGTLKVGGVSLATSGTRFKVADVYFEASALAVATPSTPSTPRPGRVPTPVPMQGSKRLVLKKDTVVVETYSPVVVVGSPSGPSSVFDLVAEIKALRTELNQLKAQVAALGGG
;
A
#
# COMPACT_ATOMS: atom_id res chain seq x y z
N MET A 1 52.68 -44.26 -22.37
CA MET A 1 51.57 -43.31 -22.21
C MET A 1 51.45 -43.07 -20.72
N SER A 2 51.61 -41.83 -20.24
CA SER A 2 51.23 -41.48 -18.88
C SER A 2 49.75 -41.80 -18.72
N SER A 3 49.35 -42.46 -17.63
CA SER A 3 47.94 -42.81 -17.44
C SER A 3 47.12 -41.54 -17.20
N ASP A 4 46.04 -41.36 -17.97
CA ASP A 4 45.05 -40.29 -17.79
C ASP A 4 44.21 -40.48 -16.51
N ILE A 5 44.41 -41.62 -15.83
CA ILE A 5 43.77 -42.03 -14.59
C ILE A 5 44.87 -42.31 -13.56
N LYS A 6 44.79 -41.64 -12.41
CA LYS A 6 45.68 -41.85 -11.26
C LYS A 6 44.85 -42.12 -10.02
N LEU A 7 45.23 -43.17 -9.29
CA LEU A 7 44.68 -43.51 -7.97
C LEU A 7 45.76 -43.20 -6.94
N ASP A 8 45.52 -42.21 -6.09
CA ASP A 8 46.48 -41.76 -5.06
C ASP A 8 45.77 -41.56 -3.73
N GLY A 9 46.02 -42.48 -2.79
CA GLY A 9 45.33 -42.54 -1.51
C GLY A 9 43.82 -42.52 -1.66
N ASP A 10 43.19 -41.46 -1.13
CA ASP A 10 41.74 -41.25 -1.14
C ASP A 10 41.23 -40.49 -2.38
N THR A 11 42.08 -40.30 -3.41
CA THR A 11 41.74 -39.48 -4.57
C THR A 11 41.84 -40.24 -5.90
N LEU A 12 40.89 -39.92 -6.79
CA LEU A 12 40.92 -40.26 -8.20
C LEU A 12 41.18 -38.96 -8.98
N THR A 13 42.24 -38.94 -9.79
CA THR A 13 42.53 -37.81 -10.69
C THR A 13 42.35 -38.24 -12.14
N LEU A 14 41.55 -37.46 -12.89
CA LEU A 14 41.35 -37.61 -14.33
C LEU A 14 42.00 -36.41 -15.03
N GLU A 15 43.07 -36.63 -15.81
CA GLU A 15 43.81 -35.56 -16.49
C GLU A 15 43.47 -35.55 -17.99
N GLY A 16 43.13 -34.37 -18.53
CA GLY A 16 42.76 -34.18 -19.94
C GLY A 16 41.87 -32.95 -20.15
N ASN A 17 41.58 -32.63 -21.41
CA ASN A 17 40.73 -31.47 -21.74
C ASN A 17 39.24 -31.71 -21.41
N TRP A 18 38.75 -32.94 -21.61
CA TRP A 18 37.35 -33.31 -21.41
C TRP A 18 37.22 -34.70 -20.81
N ALA A 19 36.27 -34.88 -19.90
CA ALA A 19 35.80 -36.19 -19.45
C ALA A 19 34.45 -36.48 -20.13
N LYS A 20 34.42 -37.45 -21.04
CA LYS A 20 33.17 -37.85 -21.71
C LYS A 20 32.45 -38.91 -20.87
N VAL A 21 31.31 -38.52 -20.30
CA VAL A 21 30.43 -39.39 -19.52
C VAL A 21 29.23 -39.77 -20.39
N MET A 22 29.04 -41.07 -20.64
CA MET A 22 27.97 -41.59 -21.52
C MET A 22 26.78 -42.15 -20.73
N CYS A 23 26.87 -42.20 -19.40
CA CYS A 23 25.74 -42.57 -18.54
C CYS A 23 24.82 -41.37 -18.30
N TRP A 24 23.58 -41.65 -17.89
CA TRP A 24 22.58 -40.62 -17.60
C TRP A 24 22.85 -39.90 -16.28
N ASP A 25 23.38 -40.62 -15.30
CA ASP A 25 23.50 -40.14 -13.92
C ASP A 25 24.96 -40.15 -13.46
N ILE A 26 25.38 -39.07 -12.79
CA ILE A 26 26.59 -39.04 -11.98
C ILE A 26 26.17 -39.07 -10.51
N HIS A 27 26.62 -40.07 -9.77
CA HIS A 27 26.37 -40.20 -8.35
C HIS A 27 27.52 -39.61 -7.53
N LEU A 28 27.21 -38.78 -6.53
CA LEU A 28 28.17 -38.30 -5.53
C LEU A 28 27.72 -38.75 -4.15
N ASP A 29 28.23 -39.89 -3.69
CA ASP A 29 27.73 -40.51 -2.45
C ASP A 29 28.81 -40.70 -1.40
N GLY A 30 28.43 -40.43 -0.15
CA GLY A 30 29.20 -40.73 1.03
C GLY A 30 28.25 -41.17 2.14
N PRO A 31 28.06 -42.48 2.38
CA PRO A 31 27.08 -43.00 3.34
C PRO A 31 27.13 -42.34 4.72
N GLY A 32 28.33 -42.02 5.23
CA GLY A 32 28.51 -41.32 6.51
C GLY A 32 28.05 -39.86 6.56
N ARG A 33 27.72 -39.24 5.42
CA ARG A 33 27.17 -37.87 5.31
C ARG A 33 25.70 -37.84 4.96
N ARG A 34 25.08 -39.00 4.75
CA ARG A 34 23.66 -39.08 4.40
C ARG A 34 22.80 -38.76 5.62
N ILE A 35 21.70 -38.04 5.39
CA ILE A 35 20.64 -37.85 6.40
C ILE A 35 19.67 -39.04 6.37
N SER A 36 19.41 -39.61 5.19
CA SER A 36 18.67 -40.87 5.02
C SER A 36 19.62 -42.01 4.65
N SER A 37 19.49 -43.17 5.29
CA SER A 37 20.31 -44.35 4.95
C SER A 37 19.95 -44.94 3.57
N SER A 38 18.73 -44.71 3.09
CA SER A 38 18.22 -45.20 1.80
C SER A 38 18.24 -44.13 0.70
N GLY A 39 18.11 -44.60 -0.54
CA GLY A 39 18.00 -43.78 -1.75
C GLY A 39 19.29 -43.67 -2.55
N GLN A 40 19.14 -43.19 -3.78
CA GLN A 40 20.24 -42.83 -4.67
C GLN A 40 20.77 -41.42 -4.33
N ARG A 41 21.95 -41.08 -4.86
CA ARG A 41 22.58 -39.75 -4.72
C ARG A 41 22.96 -39.23 -6.10
N ARG A 42 22.00 -39.23 -7.02
CA ARG A 42 22.17 -38.70 -8.38
C ARG A 42 22.36 -37.19 -8.30
N ALA A 43 23.62 -36.78 -8.38
CA ALA A 43 24.02 -35.39 -8.21
C ALA A 43 23.68 -34.60 -9.46
N LEU A 44 24.12 -35.11 -10.60
CA LEU A 44 23.95 -34.52 -11.93
C LEU A 44 23.28 -35.58 -12.81
N VAL A 45 22.18 -35.20 -13.45
CA VAL A 45 21.38 -36.09 -14.30
C VAL A 45 21.11 -35.39 -15.62
N HIS A 46 21.36 -36.08 -16.73
CA HIS A 46 20.76 -35.71 -18.01
C HIS A 46 19.39 -36.35 -18.07
N ASP A 47 18.35 -35.55 -17.81
CA ASP A 47 17.01 -36.08 -17.63
C ASP A 47 16.26 -36.31 -18.95
N SER A 48 15.06 -36.89 -18.83
CA SER A 48 14.18 -37.18 -19.98
C SER A 48 13.69 -35.94 -20.72
N GLY A 49 13.84 -34.75 -20.15
CA GLY A 49 13.52 -33.47 -20.77
C GLY A 49 14.69 -32.86 -21.54
N ASP A 50 15.79 -33.60 -21.71
CA ASP A 50 17.05 -33.12 -22.31
C ASP A 50 17.69 -31.98 -21.48
N ALA A 51 17.46 -31.97 -20.16
CA ALA A 51 18.02 -30.97 -19.26
C ALA A 51 19.11 -31.56 -18.35
N LEU A 52 20.09 -30.74 -18.00
CA LEU A 52 20.96 -31.01 -16.87
C LEU A 52 20.20 -30.66 -15.59
N THR A 53 19.87 -31.68 -14.81
CA THR A 53 19.21 -31.51 -13.52
C THR A 53 20.18 -31.81 -12.39
N ILE A 54 20.22 -30.89 -11.42
CA ILE A 54 20.95 -31.07 -10.16
C ILE A 54 19.96 -31.57 -9.11
N ASN A 55 20.32 -32.63 -8.39
CA ASN A 55 19.46 -33.23 -7.35
C ASN A 55 18.10 -33.74 -7.89
N TYR A 56 18.15 -34.55 -8.96
CA TYR A 56 17.01 -34.93 -9.82
C TYR A 56 15.69 -35.28 -9.12
N ASN A 57 15.71 -36.20 -8.16
CA ASN A 57 14.49 -36.67 -7.48
C ASN A 57 14.47 -36.25 -6.00
N SER A 58 15.04 -35.09 -5.67
CA SER A 58 15.35 -34.73 -4.27
C SER A 58 16.20 -35.82 -3.58
N ASP A 59 17.06 -36.49 -4.35
CA ASP A 59 17.98 -37.55 -3.91
C ASP A 59 18.94 -37.05 -2.80
N TYR A 60 19.11 -35.74 -2.67
CA TYR A 60 19.71 -35.03 -1.55
C TYR A 60 18.59 -34.33 -0.76
N PRO A 61 18.07 -34.92 0.34
CA PRO A 61 16.92 -34.38 1.07
C PRO A 61 17.16 -32.99 1.68
N ALA A 62 18.42 -32.63 1.96
CA ALA A 62 18.79 -31.29 2.42
C ALA A 62 18.87 -30.24 1.29
N GLY A 63 18.59 -30.64 0.06
CA GLY A 63 18.65 -29.80 -1.14
C GLY A 63 20.07 -29.52 -1.63
N VAL A 64 20.16 -28.53 -2.52
CA VAL A 64 21.42 -28.02 -3.09
C VAL A 64 21.81 -26.76 -2.31
N ARG A 65 23.09 -26.66 -1.93
CA ARG A 65 23.62 -25.47 -1.26
C ARG A 65 24.80 -24.92 -2.05
N ILE A 66 24.61 -23.72 -2.60
CA ILE A 66 25.66 -22.94 -3.27
C ILE A 66 26.09 -21.85 -2.30
N LYS A 67 27.38 -21.78 -1.99
CA LYS A 67 27.95 -20.74 -1.13
C LYS A 67 28.65 -19.72 -2.01
N GLY A 68 28.48 -18.44 -1.69
CA GLY A 68 29.03 -17.33 -2.47
C GLY A 68 28.00 -16.71 -3.42
N ALA A 69 28.47 -15.77 -4.24
CA ALA A 69 27.65 -15.11 -5.24
C ALA A 69 27.32 -16.08 -6.40
N VAL A 70 26.12 -15.94 -6.95
CA VAL A 70 25.67 -16.69 -8.13
C VAL A 70 25.19 -15.68 -9.15
N ASP A 71 25.71 -15.79 -10.38
CA ASP A 71 25.29 -14.99 -11.52
C ASP A 71 24.50 -15.88 -12.48
N PHE A 72 23.35 -15.40 -12.92
CA PHE A 72 22.50 -16.09 -13.90
C PHE A 72 22.36 -15.18 -15.12
N ALA A 73 22.92 -15.61 -16.24
CA ALA A 73 22.86 -14.85 -17.50
C ALA A 73 21.45 -14.85 -18.16
N GLY A 74 20.50 -15.63 -17.63
CA GLY A 74 19.16 -15.80 -18.18
C GLY A 74 18.07 -15.72 -17.12
N ASN A 75 16.85 -16.08 -17.52
CA ASN A 75 15.68 -16.04 -16.65
C ASN A 75 15.78 -17.09 -15.53
N ILE A 76 15.23 -16.74 -14.37
CA ILE A 76 15.06 -17.66 -13.24
C ILE A 76 13.57 -17.88 -13.04
N THR A 77 13.14 -19.14 -13.09
CA THR A 77 11.79 -19.55 -12.72
C THR A 77 11.86 -20.34 -11.41
N ALA A 78 11.17 -19.87 -10.37
CA ALA A 78 11.01 -20.58 -9.12
C ALA A 78 9.55 -21.05 -8.97
N HIS A 79 9.35 -22.35 -8.76
CA HIS A 79 8.01 -22.93 -8.57
C HIS A 79 7.51 -22.86 -7.11
N GLY A 80 8.37 -22.43 -6.19
CA GLY A 80 8.04 -22.27 -4.77
C GLY A 80 8.40 -20.87 -4.28
N ASN A 81 8.36 -20.71 -2.96
CA ASN A 81 8.64 -19.42 -2.32
C ASN A 81 10.12 -19.04 -2.47
N ILE A 82 10.35 -17.74 -2.73
CA ILE A 82 11.68 -17.12 -2.63
C ILE A 82 11.72 -16.34 -1.33
N THR A 83 12.73 -16.59 -0.50
CA THR A 83 13.00 -15.82 0.72
C THR A 83 14.39 -15.22 0.61
N THR A 84 14.47 -13.89 0.66
CA THR A 84 15.73 -13.14 0.69
C THR A 84 15.95 -12.55 2.08
N GLN A 85 17.18 -12.65 2.60
CA GLN A 85 17.55 -12.04 3.89
C GLN A 85 17.93 -10.56 3.74
N GLY A 86 18.17 -10.10 2.51
CA GLY A 86 18.51 -8.72 2.17
C GLY A 86 17.54 -8.13 1.17
N SER A 87 17.89 -6.96 0.65
CA SER A 87 17.09 -6.21 -0.32
C SER A 87 16.97 -6.93 -1.66
N ILE A 88 15.81 -6.76 -2.30
CA ILE A 88 15.59 -7.11 -3.70
C ILE A 88 15.64 -5.79 -4.49
N SER A 89 16.43 -5.77 -5.56
CA SER A 89 16.46 -4.65 -6.51
C SER A 89 15.91 -5.13 -7.84
N VAL A 90 14.84 -4.49 -8.32
CA VAL A 90 14.22 -4.78 -9.62
C VAL A 90 14.48 -3.59 -10.53
N ALA A 91 15.17 -3.81 -11.65
CA ALA A 91 15.61 -2.73 -12.51
C ALA A 91 14.48 -2.14 -13.38
N ASN A 92 13.51 -2.96 -13.74
CA ASN A 92 12.38 -2.59 -14.59
C ASN A 92 11.09 -2.71 -13.77
N ASP A 93 10.21 -3.64 -14.14
CA ASP A 93 8.90 -3.79 -13.54
C ASP A 93 8.86 -4.89 -12.47
N LEU A 94 8.17 -4.60 -11.38
CA LEU A 94 7.71 -5.59 -10.42
C LEU A 94 6.21 -5.83 -10.63
N SER A 95 5.85 -7.05 -11.01
CA SER A 95 4.45 -7.49 -11.08
C SER A 95 4.17 -8.46 -9.93
N VAL A 96 3.11 -8.19 -9.17
CA VAL A 96 2.62 -9.06 -8.10
C VAL A 96 1.24 -9.55 -8.52
N GLY A 97 1.05 -10.87 -8.60
CA GLY A 97 -0.17 -11.47 -9.13
C GLY A 97 -1.39 -11.31 -8.22
N ASP A 98 -1.16 -11.41 -6.90
CA ASP A 98 -2.18 -11.27 -5.87
C ASP A 98 -1.89 -10.01 -5.01
N ASP A 99 -1.82 -10.16 -3.69
CA ASP A 99 -1.62 -9.06 -2.77
C ASP A 99 -0.15 -8.68 -2.59
N LEU A 100 0.13 -7.38 -2.63
CA LEU A 100 1.36 -6.82 -2.08
C LEU A 100 1.12 -6.40 -0.63
N THR A 101 1.73 -7.10 0.31
CA THR A 101 1.76 -6.71 1.73
C THR A 101 3.08 -6.03 2.06
N VAL A 102 3.00 -4.82 2.59
CA VAL A 102 4.15 -4.08 3.15
C VAL A 102 3.88 -3.88 4.64
N THR A 103 4.77 -4.40 5.49
CA THR A 103 4.58 -4.38 6.95
C THR A 103 5.07 -3.09 7.60
N ASP A 104 6.04 -2.44 6.97
CA ASP A 104 6.58 -1.14 7.37
C ASP A 104 6.16 -0.07 6.35
N ASP A 105 7.09 0.75 5.90
CA ASP A 105 6.80 1.88 5.01
C ASP A 105 6.89 1.51 3.53
N ALA A 106 5.94 2.00 2.75
CA ALA A 106 6.01 2.05 1.29
C ALA A 106 6.18 3.51 0.82
N THR A 107 7.16 3.77 -0.03
CA THR A 107 7.34 5.09 -0.67
C THR A 107 7.21 4.95 -2.18
N ILE A 108 6.33 5.75 -2.78
CA ILE A 108 6.21 5.86 -4.24
C ILE A 108 6.76 7.24 -4.64
N GLY A 109 7.93 7.24 -5.29
CA GLY A 109 8.56 8.49 -5.74
C GLY A 109 7.91 9.14 -6.96
N GLY A 110 6.98 8.43 -7.62
CA GLY A 110 6.23 8.89 -8.79
C GLY A 110 4.72 8.83 -8.59
N THR A 111 3.99 8.58 -9.67
CA THR A 111 2.53 8.47 -9.64
C THR A 111 2.08 7.09 -9.18
N LEU A 112 1.13 7.04 -8.24
CA LEU A 112 0.39 5.83 -7.92
C LEU A 112 -0.98 5.86 -8.61
N LYS A 113 -1.27 4.88 -9.47
CA LYS A 113 -2.60 4.67 -10.07
C LYS A 113 -3.25 3.46 -9.42
N VAL A 114 -4.43 3.64 -8.84
CA VAL A 114 -5.19 2.57 -8.17
C VAL A 114 -6.58 2.47 -8.83
N GLY A 115 -6.95 1.28 -9.31
CA GLY A 115 -8.23 1.06 -10.00
C GLY A 115 -9.45 1.06 -9.06
N GLY A 116 -9.28 0.65 -7.80
CA GLY A 116 -10.27 0.75 -6.74
C GLY A 116 -9.60 1.10 -5.42
N VAL A 117 -10.04 2.16 -4.77
CA VAL A 117 -9.38 2.70 -3.57
C VAL A 117 -10.30 2.60 -2.36
N SER A 118 -9.85 1.87 -1.33
CA SER A 118 -10.34 1.98 0.04
C SER A 118 -9.15 2.36 0.90
N LEU A 119 -9.06 3.64 1.27
CA LEU A 119 -7.97 4.16 2.06
C LEU A 119 -8.39 4.30 3.52
N ALA A 120 -7.80 3.49 4.39
CA ALA A 120 -7.97 3.59 5.83
C ALA A 120 -6.66 4.04 6.48
N THR A 121 -6.68 5.19 7.15
CA THR A 121 -5.52 5.68 7.89
C THR A 121 -5.73 5.43 9.39
N SER A 122 -4.87 4.65 10.01
CA SER A 122 -4.82 4.52 11.47
C SER A 122 -3.95 5.64 12.04
N GLY A 123 -4.54 6.55 12.81
CA GLY A 123 -3.78 7.54 13.62
C GLY A 123 -3.02 8.64 12.86
N THR A 124 -3.18 8.77 11.54
CA THR A 124 -2.49 9.79 10.72
C THR A 124 -3.46 10.61 9.87
N ARG A 125 -2.96 11.72 9.31
CA ARG A 125 -3.72 12.62 8.42
C ARG A 125 -3.45 12.24 6.97
N PHE A 126 -4.50 11.95 6.20
CA PHE A 126 -4.41 11.93 4.73
C PHE A 126 -4.29 13.37 4.22
N LYS A 127 -3.16 13.72 3.61
CA LYS A 127 -2.93 15.03 3.00
C LYS A 127 -2.94 14.87 1.49
N VAL A 128 -3.78 15.66 0.84
CA VAL A 128 -3.89 15.77 -0.60
C VAL A 128 -3.90 17.25 -0.95
N ALA A 129 -3.19 17.60 -2.03
CA ALA A 129 -3.17 18.98 -2.50
C ALA A 129 -4.55 19.36 -3.06
N ASP A 130 -5.08 18.49 -3.92
CA ASP A 130 -6.38 18.66 -4.57
C ASP A 130 -7.15 17.34 -4.53
N VAL A 131 -8.49 17.45 -4.49
CA VAL A 131 -9.40 16.32 -4.59
C VAL A 131 -10.35 16.56 -5.75
N TYR A 132 -10.31 15.67 -6.73
CA TYR A 132 -11.23 15.68 -7.87
C TYR A 132 -12.20 14.51 -7.74
N PHE A 133 -13.49 14.78 -7.87
CA PHE A 133 -14.53 13.77 -7.89
C PHE A 133 -15.12 13.74 -9.30
N GLU A 134 -14.92 12.64 -10.04
CA GLU A 134 -15.59 12.41 -11.32
C GLU A 134 -17.06 11.97 -11.13
N ALA A 135 -17.41 11.54 -9.93
CA ALA A 135 -18.78 11.18 -9.58
C ALA A 135 -19.65 12.44 -9.42
N SER A 136 -20.86 12.40 -9.96
CA SER A 136 -21.85 13.50 -9.85
C SER A 136 -22.35 13.73 -8.41
N ALA A 137 -22.04 12.83 -7.48
CA ALA A 137 -22.44 12.93 -6.08
C ALA A 137 -21.42 12.27 -5.14
N LEU A 138 -21.10 12.95 -4.04
CA LEU A 138 -20.38 12.37 -2.90
C LEU A 138 -21.39 11.71 -1.96
N ALA A 139 -21.38 10.38 -1.87
CA ALA A 139 -22.21 9.66 -0.92
C ALA A 139 -21.63 9.77 0.49
N VAL A 140 -22.40 10.37 1.40
CA VAL A 140 -22.08 10.40 2.82
C VAL A 140 -23.06 9.46 3.49
N ALA A 141 -22.56 8.46 4.20
CA ALA A 141 -23.41 7.57 4.97
C ALA A 141 -24.22 8.42 5.97
N THR A 142 -25.52 8.60 5.73
CA THR A 142 -26.38 9.23 6.72
C THR A 142 -26.67 8.21 7.81
N PRO A 143 -26.58 8.58 9.09
CA PRO A 143 -27.02 7.71 10.18
C PRO A 143 -28.44 7.22 9.89
N SER A 144 -28.69 5.92 10.07
CA SER A 144 -30.00 5.31 9.85
C SER A 144 -31.08 6.13 10.57
N THR A 145 -32.12 6.56 9.85
CA THR A 145 -33.25 7.27 10.43
C THR A 145 -33.89 6.43 11.54
N PRO A 146 -34.22 7.02 12.71
CA PRO A 146 -34.98 6.32 13.74
C PRO A 146 -36.28 5.75 13.15
N SER A 147 -36.62 4.52 13.55
CA SER A 147 -37.83 3.81 13.13
C SER A 147 -39.10 4.66 13.23
N THR A 148 -40.06 4.40 12.34
CA THR A 148 -41.29 5.17 12.12
C THR A 148 -41.99 5.62 13.41
N PRO A 149 -42.59 6.83 13.43
CA PRO A 149 -43.35 7.31 14.57
C PRO A 149 -44.52 6.37 14.89
N ARG A 150 -44.70 6.06 16.18
CA ARG A 150 -45.83 5.31 16.73
C ARG A 150 -47.17 5.86 16.18
N PRO A 151 -48.11 5.00 15.73
CA PRO A 151 -49.41 5.45 15.24
C PRO A 151 -50.13 6.34 16.26
N GLY A 152 -50.58 7.52 15.84
CA GLY A 152 -51.38 8.44 16.66
C GLY A 152 -50.73 9.78 17.03
N ARG A 153 -49.50 10.08 16.58
CA ARG A 153 -48.87 11.40 16.79
C ARG A 153 -48.99 12.24 15.51
N VAL A 154 -49.53 13.46 15.62
CA VAL A 154 -49.60 14.44 14.51
C VAL A 154 -48.19 14.67 13.97
N PRO A 155 -47.94 14.57 12.65
CA PRO A 155 -46.65 14.89 12.07
C PRO A 155 -46.35 16.37 12.33
N THR A 156 -45.30 16.66 13.10
CA THR A 156 -44.76 18.03 13.15
C THR A 156 -44.23 18.40 11.77
N PRO A 157 -44.40 19.66 11.30
CA PRO A 157 -43.96 20.08 9.98
C PRO A 157 -42.50 19.67 9.74
N VAL A 158 -42.24 19.02 8.61
CA VAL A 158 -40.87 18.69 8.20
C VAL A 158 -40.19 20.01 7.85
N PRO A 159 -39.12 20.43 8.55
CA PRO A 159 -38.45 21.69 8.23
C PRO A 159 -37.96 21.65 6.78
N MET A 160 -38.17 22.75 6.05
CA MET A 160 -37.76 22.91 4.66
C MET A 160 -36.32 22.45 4.47
N GLN A 161 -36.10 21.69 3.39
CA GLN A 161 -34.84 21.08 3.00
C GLN A 161 -33.81 22.16 2.66
N GLY A 162 -33.19 22.74 3.70
CA GLY A 162 -32.10 23.69 3.56
C GLY A 162 -30.93 23.05 2.81
N SER A 163 -30.10 23.88 2.19
CA SER A 163 -28.89 23.42 1.50
C SER A 163 -28.02 22.59 2.44
N LYS A 164 -27.57 21.43 1.98
CA LYS A 164 -26.72 20.54 2.75
C LYS A 164 -25.26 20.86 2.45
N ARG A 165 -24.43 20.93 3.49
CA ARG A 165 -22.97 21.02 3.35
C ARG A 165 -22.31 19.84 4.05
N LEU A 166 -21.18 19.41 3.51
CA LEU A 166 -20.30 18.49 4.20
C LEU A 166 -19.47 19.26 5.23
N VAL A 167 -19.49 18.84 6.49
CA VAL A 167 -18.68 19.43 7.56
C VAL A 167 -17.71 18.38 8.06
N LEU A 168 -16.42 18.66 7.93
CA LEU A 168 -15.36 17.87 8.52
C LEU A 168 -15.27 18.23 10.01
N LYS A 169 -15.62 17.28 10.87
CA LYS A 169 -15.40 17.34 12.32
C LYS A 169 -14.14 16.53 12.67
N LYS A 170 -13.68 16.63 13.91
CA LYS A 170 -12.43 16.02 14.39
C LYS A 170 -12.30 14.54 14.01
N ASP A 171 -13.39 13.78 14.14
CA ASP A 171 -13.38 12.33 13.96
C ASP A 171 -14.44 11.85 12.94
N THR A 172 -15.22 12.77 12.35
CA THR A 172 -16.34 12.41 11.48
C THR A 172 -16.56 13.42 10.36
N VAL A 173 -17.15 12.95 9.28
CA VAL A 173 -17.70 13.80 8.23
C VAL A 173 -19.21 13.78 8.38
N VAL A 174 -19.82 14.94 8.63
CA VAL A 174 -21.27 15.06 8.80
C VAL A 174 -21.89 15.90 7.69
N VAL A 175 -23.10 15.54 7.29
CA VAL A 175 -23.92 16.39 6.42
C VAL A 175 -24.81 17.24 7.29
N GLU A 176 -24.55 18.54 7.32
CA GLU A 176 -25.38 19.50 8.07
C GLU A 176 -26.31 20.23 7.11
N THR A 177 -27.59 20.30 7.48
CA THR A 177 -28.57 21.15 6.81
C THR A 177 -28.34 22.58 7.29
N TYR A 178 -28.18 23.51 6.35
CA TYR A 178 -28.04 24.91 6.63
C TYR A 178 -29.11 25.69 5.86
N SER A 179 -29.77 26.61 6.56
CA SER A 179 -30.64 27.61 5.93
C SER A 179 -29.75 28.73 5.40
N PRO A 180 -29.62 28.94 4.09
CA PRO A 180 -28.94 30.12 3.58
C PRO A 180 -29.64 31.36 4.14
N VAL A 181 -28.88 32.22 4.83
CA VAL A 181 -29.33 33.58 5.10
C VAL A 181 -29.41 34.27 3.75
N VAL A 182 -30.60 34.30 3.15
CA VAL A 182 -30.89 35.17 2.03
C VAL A 182 -30.99 36.56 2.61
N VAL A 183 -29.92 37.33 2.50
CA VAL A 183 -29.99 38.78 2.73
C VAL A 183 -30.77 39.34 1.55
N VAL A 184 -32.08 39.52 1.74
CA VAL A 184 -32.88 40.30 0.80
C VAL A 184 -32.43 41.74 1.01
N GLY A 185 -31.52 42.21 0.17
CA GLY A 185 -31.05 43.59 0.23
C GLY A 185 -32.25 44.52 0.15
N SER A 186 -32.43 45.37 1.17
CA SER A 186 -33.16 46.62 0.95
C SER A 186 -32.37 47.45 -0.07
N PRO A 187 -33.01 48.22 -0.96
CA PRO A 187 -32.32 49.01 -1.98
C PRO A 187 -31.31 50.03 -1.43
N SER A 188 -31.29 50.24 -0.10
CA SER A 188 -30.39 51.11 0.63
C SER A 188 -29.56 50.41 1.72
N GLY A 189 -29.53 49.07 1.77
CA GLY A 189 -28.85 48.29 2.82
C GLY A 189 -27.84 47.28 2.27
N PRO A 190 -26.97 46.72 3.12
CA PRO A 190 -25.89 45.81 2.71
C PRO A 190 -26.43 44.61 1.92
N SER A 191 -25.88 44.42 0.71
CA SER A 191 -26.35 43.45 -0.29
C SER A 191 -25.91 42.00 0.01
N SER A 192 -25.03 41.80 0.98
CA SER A 192 -24.53 40.48 1.37
C SER A 192 -24.24 40.37 2.87
N VAL A 193 -24.12 39.12 3.36
CA VAL A 193 -23.70 38.83 4.74
C VAL A 193 -22.29 39.40 5.02
N PHE A 194 -21.42 39.45 4.01
CA PHE A 194 -20.09 40.02 4.15
C PHE A 194 -20.14 41.53 4.37
N ASP A 195 -21.07 42.22 3.70
CA ASP A 195 -21.30 43.66 3.87
C ASP A 195 -21.86 43.96 5.26
N LEU A 196 -22.80 43.14 5.76
CA LEU A 196 -23.31 43.23 7.13
C LEU A 196 -22.19 43.04 8.18
N VAL A 197 -21.28 42.10 7.96
CA VAL A 197 -20.14 41.88 8.88
C VAL A 197 -19.17 43.06 8.85
N ALA A 198 -18.94 43.68 7.69
CA ALA A 198 -18.14 44.88 7.57
C ALA A 198 -18.79 46.08 8.28
N GLU A 199 -20.09 46.27 8.11
CA GLU A 199 -20.87 47.33 8.75
C GLU A 199 -20.91 47.16 10.29
N ILE A 200 -21.11 45.95 10.79
CA ILE A 200 -21.06 45.65 12.23
C ILE A 200 -19.67 45.95 12.82
N LYS A 201 -18.58 45.70 12.07
CA LYS A 201 -17.22 46.06 12.49
C LYS A 201 -17.02 47.58 12.54
N ALA A 202 -17.55 48.31 11.56
CA ALA A 202 -17.50 49.77 11.53
C ALA A 202 -18.25 50.36 12.72
N LEU A 203 -19.49 49.94 12.96
CA LEU A 203 -20.30 50.37 14.11
C LEU A 203 -19.65 50.04 15.46
N ARG A 204 -18.99 48.88 15.58
CA ARG A 204 -18.21 48.56 16.79
C ARG A 204 -17.06 49.54 17.02
N THR A 205 -16.42 49.98 15.95
CA THR A 205 -15.31 50.93 16.00
C THR A 205 -15.82 52.30 16.45
N GLU A 206 -16.91 52.78 15.86
CA GLU A 206 -17.57 54.04 16.26
C GLU A 206 -18.04 54.00 17.72
N LEU A 207 -18.69 52.90 18.14
CA LEU A 207 -19.13 52.74 19.53
C LEU A 207 -17.96 52.81 20.52
N ASN A 208 -16.80 52.24 20.17
CA ASN A 208 -15.60 52.31 21.00
C ASN A 208 -15.03 53.73 21.06
N GLN A 209 -15.06 54.49 19.96
CA GLN A 209 -14.65 55.89 19.94
C GLN A 209 -15.58 56.76 20.80
N LEU A 210 -16.89 56.56 20.69
CA LEU A 210 -17.90 57.24 21.52
C LEU A 210 -17.70 56.93 23.00
N LYS A 211 -17.46 55.66 23.37
CA LYS A 211 -17.14 55.29 24.75
C LYS A 211 -15.89 55.99 25.28
N ALA A 212 -14.85 56.12 24.45
CA ALA A 212 -13.64 56.85 24.82
C ALA A 212 -13.91 58.36 25.01
N GLN A 213 -14.73 58.97 24.15
CA GLN A 213 -15.13 60.38 24.29
C GLN A 213 -15.96 60.64 25.55
N VAL A 214 -16.92 59.76 25.87
CA VAL A 214 -17.73 59.86 27.09
C VAL A 214 -16.85 59.69 28.34
N ALA A 215 -15.89 58.77 28.33
CA ALA A 215 -14.94 58.62 29.42
C ALA A 215 -14.08 59.88 29.62
N ALA A 216 -13.72 60.59 28.54
CA ALA A 216 -12.97 61.85 28.62
C ALA A 216 -13.81 63.02 29.15
N LEU A 217 -15.14 62.99 28.96
CA LEU A 217 -16.06 64.02 29.47
C LEU A 217 -16.46 63.82 30.94
N GLY A 218 -16.33 62.60 31.47
CA GLY A 218 -16.66 62.25 32.87
C GLY A 218 -15.50 62.38 33.87
N GLY A 219 -14.36 62.94 33.46
CA GLY A 219 -13.15 63.09 34.29
C GLY A 219 -12.97 64.49 34.91
N GLY A 220 -14.06 65.18 35.23
CA GLY A 220 -14.08 66.48 35.93
C GLY A 220 -14.82 66.40 37.25
#